data_AF-A0A180G345-F1
#
_entry.id   AF-A0A180G345-F1
#
_cell.length_a   1.000
_cell.length_b   1.000
_cell.length_c   1.000
_cell.angle_alpha   90.00
_cell.angle_beta   90.00
_cell.angle_gamma   90.00
#
_symmetry.space_group_name_H-M   'P 1'
#
loop_
_entity.id
_entity.type
_entity.pdbx_description
1 polymer ?
#
loop_
_entity_poly.entity_id
_entity_poly.type
_entity_poly.pdbx_seq_one_letter_code
_entity_poly.pdbx_strand_id
1 'polypeptide(L)'
;MIELSSPSEVPKNVFSLLKTLAESFCKGYVETALETSLAQFSSYDLKAEPSLKPMTVIKTADMAMHLWQRYVTTAIVPLAAASVNIRREMSIFNNHILVRIENKINSVAQKALECVLSWLSSSLGKQKKLDFKPKNDELDFSRTHTEACAACSDFLNTTRTIVNQSLSGKNSEIFLSEVGVVFHSFLLEHLKKFPVSAMGGLMLTKDLTMYQDTIAKFNIPGLNERYEMIRELGNIFVVQPSILKSYLGESAMLGRIDGKLLRPFFLMRVDYGDHSKKFWDEIVGESKQQELGAGGGGHVDRGLWLGITGS
;
A
#
# COMPACT_ATOMS: atom_id res chain seq x y z
N MET A 1 6.87 45.71 20.61
CA MET A 1 7.89 45.87 19.54
C MET A 1 7.35 46.61 18.32
N ILE A 2 6.10 46.36 17.88
CA ILE A 2 5.44 47.18 16.84
C ILE A 2 5.32 48.64 17.30
N GLU A 3 4.93 48.86 18.56
CA GLU A 3 4.88 50.19 19.19
C GLU A 3 6.28 50.77 19.52
N LEU A 4 7.33 49.96 19.43
CA LEU A 4 8.72 50.36 19.74
C LEU A 4 9.57 50.59 18.48
N SER A 5 9.04 50.25 17.29
CA SER A 5 9.72 50.46 16.02
C SER A 5 9.15 51.70 15.34
N SER A 6 9.98 52.44 14.60
CA SER A 6 9.44 53.47 13.71
C SER A 6 8.51 52.83 12.68
N PRO A 7 7.40 53.48 12.28
CA PRO A 7 6.43 52.90 11.34
C PRO A 7 7.04 52.42 10.02
N SER A 8 8.12 53.07 9.56
CA SER A 8 8.85 52.70 8.34
C SER A 8 9.68 51.41 8.48
N GLU A 9 10.12 51.06 9.68
CA GLU A 9 10.98 49.91 9.95
C GLU A 9 10.19 48.66 10.40
N VAL A 10 8.92 48.83 10.80
CA VAL A 10 8.04 47.72 11.19
C VAL A 10 8.06 46.54 10.20
N PRO A 11 7.91 46.74 8.87
CA PRO A 11 7.89 45.61 7.93
C PRO A 11 9.19 44.78 7.95
N LYS A 12 10.35 45.44 8.03
CA LYS A 12 11.66 44.75 8.07
C LYS A 12 11.84 44.00 9.38
N ASN A 13 11.51 44.64 10.50
CA ASN A 13 11.65 44.02 11.82
C ASN A 13 10.74 42.80 11.97
N VAL A 14 9.48 42.90 11.52
CA VAL A 14 8.53 41.77 11.52
C VAL A 14 9.03 40.63 10.64
N PHE A 15 9.59 40.92 9.46
CA PHE A 15 10.13 39.86 8.61
C PHE A 15 11.34 39.16 9.26
N SER A 16 12.24 39.91 9.90
CA SER A 16 13.35 39.33 10.66
C SER A 16 12.87 38.42 11.79
N LEU A 17 11.84 38.83 12.54
CA LEU A 17 11.23 38.00 13.57
C LEU A 17 10.57 36.73 13.00
N LEU A 18 9.88 36.85 11.86
CA LEU A 18 9.29 35.68 11.17
C LEU A 18 10.37 34.67 10.79
N LYS A 19 11.52 35.12 10.29
CA LYS A 19 12.67 34.24 9.98
C LYS A 19 13.19 33.53 11.23
N THR A 20 13.37 34.25 12.34
CA THR A 20 13.81 33.67 13.61
C THR A 20 12.80 32.66 14.17
N LEU A 21 11.51 32.98 14.08
CA LEU A 21 10.44 32.07 14.50
C LEU A 21 10.41 30.82 13.62
N ALA A 22 10.59 30.95 12.30
CA ALA A 22 10.65 29.82 11.39
C ALA A 22 11.87 28.92 11.67
N GLU A 23 13.03 29.48 11.97
CA GLU A 23 14.23 28.70 12.31
C GLU A 23 14.02 27.88 13.59
N SER A 24 13.41 28.48 14.62
CA SER A 24 13.18 27.80 15.90
C SER A 24 12.02 26.80 15.85
N PHE A 25 10.85 27.21 15.35
CA PHE A 25 9.64 26.39 15.34
C PHE A 25 9.59 25.41 14.16
N CYS A 26 9.72 25.91 12.93
CA CYS A 26 9.57 25.05 11.75
C CYS A 26 10.76 24.09 11.64
N LYS A 27 11.99 24.61 11.67
CA LYS A 27 13.19 23.77 11.52
C LYS A 27 13.59 23.05 12.81
N GLY A 28 13.75 23.81 13.90
CA GLY A 28 14.22 23.26 15.18
C GLY A 28 13.26 22.31 15.88
N TYR A 29 11.96 22.36 15.55
CA TYR A 29 10.96 21.50 16.18
C TYR A 29 10.24 20.59 15.17
N VAL A 30 9.51 21.15 14.20
CA VAL A 30 8.67 20.34 13.28
C VAL A 30 9.53 19.46 12.37
N GLU A 31 10.52 20.03 11.67
CA GLU A 31 11.40 19.26 10.77
C GLU A 31 12.22 18.23 11.55
N THR A 32 12.76 18.60 12.71
CA THR A 32 13.53 17.67 13.56
C THR A 32 12.69 16.49 14.02
N ALA A 33 11.40 16.70 14.36
CA ALA A 33 10.49 15.61 14.72
C ALA A 33 10.22 14.67 13.54
N LEU A 34 10.00 15.22 12.34
CA LEU A 34 9.80 14.43 11.11
C LEU A 34 11.06 13.64 10.73
N GLU A 35 12.24 14.26 10.84
CA GLU A 35 13.53 13.60 10.58
C GLU A 35 13.80 12.49 11.59
N THR A 36 13.45 12.69 12.86
CA THR A 36 13.55 11.65 13.90
C THR A 36 12.63 10.47 13.55
N SER A 37 11.38 10.73 13.15
CA SER A 37 10.47 9.66 12.71
C SER A 37 11.00 8.91 11.49
N LEU A 38 11.60 9.62 10.53
CA LEU A 38 12.18 9.01 9.34
C LEU A 38 13.37 8.11 9.69
N ALA A 39 14.24 8.56 10.61
CA ALA A 39 15.36 7.79 11.11
C ALA A 39 14.89 6.52 11.85
N GLN A 40 13.81 6.61 12.64
CA GLN A 40 13.21 5.45 13.30
C GLN A 40 12.76 4.39 12.28
N PHE A 41 12.00 4.77 11.24
CA PHE A 41 11.62 3.83 10.18
C PHE A 41 12.82 3.22 9.46
N SER A 42 13.86 4.03 9.22
CA SER A 42 15.08 3.57 8.53
C SER A 42 15.91 2.61 9.38
N SER A 43 15.71 2.58 10.69
CA SER A 43 16.43 1.72 11.63
C SER A 43 15.78 0.35 11.86
N TYR A 44 14.60 0.09 11.29
CA TYR A 44 13.88 -1.15 11.53
C TYR A 44 14.57 -2.38 10.96
N ASP A 45 14.57 -3.45 11.75
CA ASP A 45 15.01 -4.77 11.32
C ASP A 45 13.98 -5.37 10.35
N LEU A 46 14.45 -5.88 9.21
CA LEU A 46 13.64 -6.53 8.20
C LEU A 46 13.05 -7.87 8.65
N LYS A 47 13.53 -8.44 9.77
CA LYS A 47 13.08 -9.74 10.30
C LYS A 47 11.92 -9.63 11.27
N ALA A 48 11.65 -8.46 11.85
CA ALA A 48 10.63 -8.25 12.86
C ALA A 48 9.47 -7.40 12.33
N GLU A 49 8.31 -7.52 12.95
CA GLU A 49 7.14 -6.71 12.61
C GLU A 49 7.42 -5.22 12.90
N PRO A 50 7.32 -4.33 11.90
CA PRO A 50 7.62 -2.92 12.10
C PRO A 50 6.49 -2.21 12.84
N SER A 51 6.85 -1.37 13.81
CA SER A 51 5.89 -0.48 14.46
C SER A 51 5.55 0.69 13.54
N LEU A 52 4.26 0.99 13.34
CA LEU A 52 3.87 2.16 12.55
C LEU A 52 3.69 3.44 13.39
N LYS A 53 3.90 3.37 14.71
CA LYS A 53 3.73 4.50 15.62
C LYS A 53 4.47 5.79 15.20
N PRO A 54 5.69 5.74 14.63
CA PRO A 54 6.37 6.98 14.23
C PRO A 54 5.56 7.80 13.21
N MET A 55 4.73 7.16 12.38
CA MET A 55 3.85 7.82 11.41
C MET A 55 2.90 8.84 12.04
N THR A 56 2.53 8.66 13.31
CA THR A 56 1.61 9.56 14.03
C THR A 56 2.13 11.00 14.16
N VAL A 57 3.45 11.21 14.02
CA VAL A 57 4.05 12.55 13.99
C VAL A 57 3.49 13.40 12.85
N ILE A 58 3.07 12.77 11.75
CA ILE A 58 2.53 13.46 10.57
C ILE A 58 1.30 14.27 10.98
N LYS A 59 0.40 13.71 11.81
CA LYS A 59 -0.82 14.41 12.19
C LYS A 59 -0.52 15.66 13.02
N THR A 60 0.42 15.55 13.94
CA THR A 60 0.86 16.68 14.77
C THR A 60 1.56 17.74 13.93
N ALA A 61 2.44 17.35 13.00
CA ALA A 61 3.11 18.26 12.08
C ALA A 61 2.10 18.99 11.17
N ASP A 62 1.13 18.28 10.61
CA ASP A 62 0.05 18.82 9.80
C ASP A 62 -0.74 19.89 10.57
N MET A 63 -1.18 19.58 11.80
CA MET A 63 -1.89 20.54 12.67
C MET A 63 -1.03 21.77 13.01
N ALA A 64 0.24 21.56 13.34
CA ALA A 64 1.18 22.64 13.62
C ALA A 64 1.34 23.57 12.41
N MET A 65 1.42 23.02 11.20
CA MET A 65 1.58 23.79 9.97
C MET A 65 0.30 24.51 9.54
N HIS A 66 -0.87 23.96 9.83
CA HIS A 66 -2.14 24.68 9.67
C HIS A 66 -2.21 25.93 10.57
N LEU A 67 -1.81 25.80 11.84
CA LEU A 67 -1.75 26.93 12.77
C LEU A 67 -0.70 27.97 12.35
N TRP A 68 0.48 27.50 11.94
CA TRP A 68 1.54 28.33 11.38
C TRP A 68 1.03 29.16 10.21
N GLN A 69 0.41 28.51 9.21
CA GLN A 69 -0.07 29.17 8.01
C GLN A 69 -1.13 30.23 8.33
N ARG A 70 -2.05 29.91 9.25
CA ARG A 70 -3.06 30.86 9.72
C ARG A 70 -2.40 32.04 10.41
N TYR A 71 -1.51 31.80 11.37
CA TYR A 71 -0.81 32.87 12.10
C TYR A 71 -0.04 33.79 11.16
N VAL A 72 0.75 33.23 10.24
CA VAL A 72 1.53 34.03 9.30
C VAL A 72 0.62 34.88 8.41
N THR A 73 -0.42 34.29 7.85
CA THR A 73 -1.31 34.97 6.90
C THR A 73 -2.20 36.03 7.57
N THR A 74 -2.73 35.74 8.75
CA THR A 74 -3.73 36.61 9.40
C THR A 74 -3.12 37.62 10.37
N ALA A 75 -1.98 37.32 10.98
CA ALA A 75 -1.36 38.18 11.99
C ALA A 75 -0.07 38.83 11.50
N ILE A 76 0.83 38.07 10.86
CA ILE A 76 2.18 38.55 10.55
C ILE A 76 2.25 39.35 9.25
N VAL A 77 1.72 38.82 8.15
CA VAL A 77 1.74 39.46 6.82
C VAL A 77 1.06 40.84 6.82
N PRO A 78 -0.09 41.07 7.49
CA PRO A 78 -0.72 42.39 7.54
C PRO A 78 0.13 43.47 8.22
N LEU A 79 1.03 43.13 9.14
CA LEU A 79 1.92 44.11 9.79
C LEU A 79 2.93 44.74 8.82
N ALA A 80 3.17 44.11 7.66
CA ALA A 80 3.98 44.64 6.58
C ALA A 80 3.17 45.45 5.56
N ALA A 81 1.94 45.91 5.88
CA ALA A 81 1.07 46.64 4.95
C ALA A 81 1.72 47.89 4.33
N ALA A 82 2.63 48.55 5.06
CA ALA A 82 3.36 49.71 4.59
C ALA A 82 4.39 49.42 3.47
N SER A 83 4.73 48.14 3.22
CA SER A 83 5.68 47.75 2.17
C SER A 83 5.21 46.52 1.40
N VAL A 84 4.70 46.77 0.18
CA VAL A 84 4.23 45.72 -0.73
C VAL A 84 5.35 44.71 -1.08
N ASN A 85 6.58 45.20 -1.26
CA ASN A 85 7.73 44.36 -1.59
C ASN A 85 8.04 43.36 -0.46
N ILE A 86 8.14 43.85 0.78
CA ILE A 86 8.44 43.00 1.94
C ILE A 86 7.29 42.01 2.18
N ARG A 87 6.03 42.45 2.02
CA ARG A 87 4.86 41.57 2.15
C ARG A 87 4.89 40.43 1.13
N ARG A 88 5.30 40.70 -0.11
CA ARG A 88 5.50 39.68 -1.15
C ARG A 88 6.61 38.70 -0.76
N GLU A 89 7.76 39.22 -0.32
CA GLU A 89 8.89 38.38 0.13
C GLU A 89 8.52 37.48 1.31
N MET A 90 7.79 38.00 2.29
CA MET A 90 7.29 37.22 3.43
C MET A 90 6.39 36.06 2.98
N SER A 91 5.52 36.31 2.01
CA SER A 91 4.62 35.29 1.46
C SER A 91 5.39 34.20 0.71
N ILE A 92 6.40 34.58 -0.09
CA ILE A 92 7.28 33.65 -0.80
C ILE A 92 8.07 32.80 0.21
N PHE A 93 8.70 33.44 1.20
CA PHE A 93 9.45 32.76 2.26
C PHE A 93 8.58 31.74 3.00
N ASN A 94 7.37 32.12 3.37
CA ASN A 94 6.44 31.25 4.06
C ASN A 94 6.04 30.04 3.21
N ASN A 95 5.74 30.24 1.92
CA ASN A 95 5.43 29.14 1.00
C ASN A 95 6.60 28.15 0.86
N HIS A 96 7.86 28.63 0.85
CA HIS A 96 9.02 27.74 0.83
C HIS A 96 9.10 26.86 2.08
N ILE A 97 8.76 27.39 3.26
CA ILE A 97 8.71 26.60 4.50
C ILE A 97 7.63 25.51 4.41
N LEU A 98 6.43 25.87 3.96
CA LEU A 98 5.33 24.91 3.81
C LEU A 98 5.73 23.76 2.89
N VAL A 99 6.26 24.07 1.71
CA VAL A 99 6.71 23.06 0.74
C VAL A 99 7.82 22.18 1.32
N ARG A 100 8.76 22.75 2.07
CA ARG A 100 9.85 21.99 2.70
C ARG A 100 9.33 20.98 3.72
N ILE A 101 8.40 21.38 4.58
CA ILE A 101 7.81 20.50 5.59
C ILE A 101 6.91 19.44 4.94
N GLU A 102 6.13 19.83 3.93
CA GLU A 102 5.31 18.90 3.15
C GLU A 102 6.16 17.79 2.51
N ASN A 103 7.32 18.14 1.94
CA ASN A 103 8.26 17.15 1.39
C ASN A 103 8.78 16.17 2.47
N LYS A 104 9.00 16.66 3.70
CA LYS A 104 9.41 15.80 4.83
C LYS A 104 8.28 14.88 5.30
N ILE A 105 7.04 15.38 5.39
CA ILE A 105 5.85 14.57 5.67
C ILE A 105 5.71 13.46 4.62
N ASN A 106 5.82 13.80 3.34
CA ASN A 106 5.79 12.84 2.24
C ASN A 106 6.90 11.79 2.35
N SER A 107 8.11 12.19 2.75
CA SER A 107 9.23 11.26 2.97
C SER A 107 8.93 10.25 4.08
N VAL A 108 8.33 10.70 5.20
CA VAL A 108 7.93 9.81 6.31
C VAL A 108 6.83 8.85 5.86
N ALA A 109 5.81 9.35 5.15
CA ALA A 109 4.72 8.51 4.64
C ALA A 109 5.24 7.46 3.64
N GLN A 110 6.09 7.85 2.69
CA GLN A 110 6.70 6.92 1.73
C GLN A 110 7.53 5.84 2.44
N LYS A 111 8.33 6.22 3.44
CA LYS A 111 9.11 5.24 4.19
C LYS A 111 8.22 4.28 4.99
N ALA A 112 7.15 4.78 5.60
CA ALA A 112 6.17 3.93 6.29
C ALA A 112 5.51 2.93 5.32
N LEU A 113 5.15 3.36 4.11
CA LEU A 113 4.61 2.49 3.07
C LEU A 113 5.60 1.39 2.68
N GLU A 114 6.88 1.72 2.45
CA GLU A 114 7.92 0.74 2.16
C GLU A 114 8.03 -0.33 3.26
N CYS A 115 8.01 0.10 4.53
CA CYS A 115 8.06 -0.82 5.68
C CYS A 115 6.82 -1.75 5.71
N VAL A 116 5.63 -1.22 5.46
CA VAL A 116 4.38 -2.01 5.41
C VAL A 116 4.48 -3.06 4.31
N LEU A 117 4.82 -2.65 3.09
CA LEU A 117 4.87 -3.55 1.93
C LEU A 117 5.96 -4.61 2.08
N SER A 118 7.14 -4.23 2.59
CA SER A 118 8.23 -5.16 2.88
C SER A 118 7.81 -6.23 3.88
N TRP A 119 7.16 -5.83 4.98
CA TRP A 119 6.68 -6.77 5.99
C TRP A 119 5.57 -7.70 5.48
N LEU A 120 4.62 -7.17 4.70
CA LEU A 120 3.56 -7.99 4.08
C LEU A 120 4.15 -9.03 3.12
N SER A 121 5.11 -8.63 2.28
CA SER A 121 5.81 -9.56 1.39
C SER A 121 6.58 -10.63 2.16
N SER A 122 7.29 -10.24 3.22
CA SER A 122 8.04 -11.16 4.08
C SER A 122 7.12 -12.13 4.82
N SER A 123 6.01 -11.64 5.37
CA SER A 123 5.03 -12.43 6.11
C SER A 123 4.31 -13.43 5.22
N LEU A 124 3.89 -13.01 4.01
CA LEU A 124 3.31 -13.92 3.02
C LEU A 124 4.33 -14.98 2.56
N GLY A 125 5.61 -14.62 2.49
CA GLY A 125 6.70 -15.54 2.16
C GLY A 125 6.94 -16.66 3.19
N LYS A 126 6.42 -16.52 4.43
CA LYS A 126 6.52 -17.56 5.48
C LYS A 126 5.54 -18.72 5.28
N GLN A 127 4.62 -18.62 4.32
CA GLN A 127 3.66 -19.69 4.02
C GLN A 127 4.37 -20.99 3.67
N LYS A 128 3.96 -22.09 4.30
CA LYS A 128 4.55 -23.41 4.09
C LYS A 128 3.85 -24.08 2.91
N LYS A 129 4.60 -24.86 2.11
CA LYS A 129 4.01 -25.66 1.02
C LYS A 129 2.92 -26.61 1.51
N LEU A 130 3.04 -27.12 2.74
CA LEU A 130 2.08 -28.03 3.34
C LEU A 130 0.75 -27.35 3.71
N ASP A 131 0.70 -26.01 3.76
CA ASP A 131 -0.55 -25.28 4.06
C ASP A 131 -1.58 -25.45 2.93
N PHE A 132 -1.11 -25.58 1.67
CA PHE A 132 -1.97 -25.80 0.49
C PHE A 132 -1.77 -27.18 -0.18
N LYS A 133 -0.80 -27.96 0.29
CA LYS A 133 -0.56 -29.34 -0.13
C LYS A 133 -0.30 -30.24 1.09
N PRO A 134 -1.31 -30.47 1.94
CA PRO A 134 -1.21 -31.39 3.08
C PRO A 134 -0.82 -32.80 2.61
N LYS A 135 -0.14 -33.55 3.49
CA LYS A 135 0.13 -34.98 3.28
C LYS A 135 -1.07 -35.75 3.85
N ASN A 136 -1.77 -36.52 3.02
CA ASN A 136 -3.01 -37.25 3.36
C ASN A 136 -4.20 -36.34 3.74
N ASP A 137 -5.37 -36.93 4.01
CA ASP A 137 -6.61 -36.26 4.47
C ASP A 137 -6.48 -35.58 5.85
N GLU A 138 -5.26 -35.33 6.34
CA GLU A 138 -4.94 -34.64 7.59
C GLU A 138 -5.05 -33.11 7.44
N LEU A 139 -6.07 -32.61 6.73
CA LEU A 139 -6.50 -31.25 7.04
C LEU A 139 -7.23 -31.28 8.36
N ASP A 140 -6.60 -30.66 9.36
CA ASP A 140 -7.32 -30.22 10.54
C ASP A 140 -8.38 -29.20 10.10
N PHE A 141 -9.62 -29.67 9.88
CA PHE A 141 -10.75 -28.83 9.50
C PHE A 141 -11.07 -27.74 10.54
N SER A 142 -10.54 -27.86 11.76
CA SER A 142 -10.64 -26.79 12.76
C SER A 142 -9.77 -25.58 12.42
N ARG A 143 -8.73 -25.73 11.59
CA ARG A 143 -7.98 -24.59 11.07
C ARG A 143 -8.85 -23.74 10.14
N THR A 144 -9.02 -22.48 10.53
CA THR A 144 -9.83 -21.48 9.83
C THR A 144 -9.04 -20.67 8.82
N HIS A 145 -7.72 -20.62 8.94
CA HIS A 145 -6.81 -19.91 8.05
C HIS A 145 -5.37 -20.38 8.31
N THR A 146 -4.45 -20.00 7.44
CA THR A 146 -3.01 -20.24 7.63
C THR A 146 -2.38 -19.22 8.58
N GLU A 147 -1.19 -19.54 9.09
CA GLU A 147 -0.41 -18.64 9.96
C GLU A 147 0.00 -17.36 9.20
N ALA A 148 0.38 -17.48 7.93
CA ALA A 148 0.74 -16.32 7.10
C ALA A 148 -0.47 -15.43 6.80
N CYS A 149 -1.65 -16.02 6.61
CA CYS A 149 -2.89 -15.26 6.41
C CYS A 149 -3.27 -14.45 7.65
N ALA A 150 -3.23 -15.07 8.83
CA ALA A 150 -3.47 -14.38 10.09
C ALA A 150 -2.51 -13.19 10.28
N ALA A 151 -1.20 -13.45 10.16
CA ALA A 151 -0.18 -12.43 10.38
C ALA A 151 -0.32 -11.23 9.42
N CYS A 152 -0.55 -11.49 8.12
CA CYS A 152 -0.79 -10.42 7.15
C CYS A 152 -2.09 -9.65 7.46
N SER A 153 -3.18 -10.34 7.81
CA SER A 153 -4.48 -9.72 8.08
C SER A 153 -4.46 -8.87 9.35
N ASP A 154 -3.84 -9.35 10.42
CA ASP A 154 -3.66 -8.61 11.67
C ASP A 154 -2.83 -7.35 11.45
N PHE A 155 -1.74 -7.46 10.69
CA PHE A 155 -0.90 -6.32 10.36
C PHE A 155 -1.61 -5.30 9.45
N LEU A 156 -2.42 -5.75 8.49
CA LEU A 156 -3.26 -4.85 7.67
C LEU A 156 -4.28 -4.09 8.52
N ASN A 157 -4.92 -4.74 9.49
CA ASN A 157 -5.85 -4.08 10.42
C ASN A 157 -5.12 -3.03 11.29
N THR A 158 -3.93 -3.36 11.78
CA THR A 158 -3.06 -2.43 12.52
C THR A 158 -2.65 -1.25 11.65
N THR A 159 -2.24 -1.52 10.40
CA THR A 159 -1.87 -0.51 9.39
C THR A 159 -3.02 0.46 9.15
N ARG A 160 -4.21 -0.05 8.86
CA ARG A 160 -5.42 0.77 8.68
C ARG A 160 -5.67 1.69 9.87
N THR A 161 -5.55 1.15 11.08
CA THR A 161 -5.82 1.90 12.31
C THR A 161 -4.84 3.06 12.46
N ILE A 162 -3.53 2.81 12.31
CA ILE A 162 -2.50 3.83 12.48
C ILE A 162 -2.54 4.85 11.34
N VAL A 163 -2.79 4.43 10.10
CA VAL A 163 -2.91 5.33 8.95
C VAL A 163 -4.07 6.30 9.14
N ASN A 164 -5.24 5.82 9.59
CA ASN A 164 -6.39 6.69 9.86
C ASN A 164 -6.19 7.63 11.05
N GLN A 165 -5.27 7.33 11.96
CA GLN A 165 -4.87 8.24 13.04
C GLN A 165 -3.82 9.26 12.58
N SER A 166 -3.03 8.92 11.57
CA SER A 166 -1.86 9.71 11.14
C SER A 166 -2.15 10.61 9.92
N LEU A 167 -3.01 10.17 9.02
CA LEU A 167 -3.40 10.86 7.78
C LEU A 167 -4.90 11.15 7.78
N SER A 168 -5.30 12.23 7.12
CA SER A 168 -6.70 12.63 6.99
C SER A 168 -7.19 12.65 5.56
N GLY A 169 -8.49 12.37 5.39
CA GLY A 169 -9.19 12.47 4.11
C GLY A 169 -8.51 11.66 3.01
N LYS A 170 -8.27 12.31 1.87
CA LYS A 170 -7.75 11.67 0.66
C LYS A 170 -6.34 11.09 0.84
N ASN A 171 -5.51 11.64 1.74
CA ASN A 171 -4.16 11.12 1.98
C ASN A 171 -4.19 9.72 2.60
N SER A 172 -5.14 9.47 3.53
CA SER A 172 -5.34 8.13 4.10
C SER A 172 -5.83 7.15 3.03
N GLU A 173 -6.80 7.57 2.21
CA GLU A 173 -7.35 6.75 1.12
C GLU A 173 -6.28 6.36 0.09
N ILE A 174 -5.44 7.31 -0.35
CA ILE A 174 -4.35 7.05 -1.30
C ILE A 174 -3.35 6.05 -0.72
N PHE A 175 -2.93 6.25 0.54
CA PHE A 175 -1.99 5.35 1.20
C PHE A 175 -2.55 3.91 1.31
N LEU A 176 -3.79 3.76 1.80
CA LEU A 176 -4.42 2.46 1.97
C LEU A 176 -4.76 1.80 0.62
N SER A 177 -5.08 2.59 -0.40
CA SER A 177 -5.26 2.10 -1.76
C SER A 177 -3.97 1.49 -2.29
N GLU A 178 -2.83 2.16 -2.13
CA GLU A 178 -1.53 1.66 -2.55
C GLU A 178 -1.16 0.35 -1.82
N VAL A 179 -1.37 0.30 -0.49
CA VAL A 179 -1.18 -0.93 0.30
C VAL A 179 -2.03 -2.08 -0.25
N GLY A 180 -3.32 -1.85 -0.50
CA GLY A 180 -4.23 -2.87 -1.01
C GLY A 180 -3.88 -3.34 -2.42
N VAL A 181 -3.53 -2.42 -3.33
CA VAL A 181 -3.18 -2.76 -4.72
C VAL A 181 -1.88 -3.57 -4.78
N VAL A 182 -0.86 -3.16 -4.03
CA VAL A 182 0.42 -3.87 -4.01
C VAL A 182 0.28 -5.21 -3.30
N PHE A 183 -0.44 -5.28 -2.18
CA PHE A 183 -0.67 -6.56 -1.49
C PHE A 183 -1.46 -7.54 -2.34
N HIS A 184 -2.49 -7.09 -3.07
CA HIS A 184 -3.17 -7.90 -4.08
C HIS A 184 -2.19 -8.47 -5.13
N SER A 185 -1.23 -7.66 -5.57
CA SER A 185 -0.20 -8.11 -6.52
C SER A 185 0.72 -9.18 -5.90
N PHE A 186 1.08 -9.05 -4.62
CA PHE A 186 1.83 -10.09 -3.90
C PHE A 186 1.04 -11.40 -3.80
N LEU A 187 -0.27 -11.34 -3.55
CA LEU A 187 -1.13 -12.53 -3.52
C LEU A 187 -1.17 -13.23 -4.88
N LEU A 188 -1.35 -12.49 -5.98
CA LEU A 188 -1.31 -13.08 -7.32
C LEU A 188 0.03 -13.75 -7.61
N GLU A 189 1.15 -13.09 -7.31
CA GLU A 189 2.48 -13.67 -7.49
C GLU A 189 2.75 -14.88 -6.61
N HIS A 190 2.16 -14.91 -5.42
CA HIS A 190 2.18 -16.05 -4.52
C HIS A 190 1.42 -17.24 -5.11
N LEU A 191 0.20 -17.02 -5.58
CA LEU A 191 -0.65 -18.06 -6.16
C LEU A 191 -0.09 -18.70 -7.43
N LYS A 192 0.82 -18.03 -8.14
CA LYS A 192 1.54 -18.58 -9.30
C LYS A 192 2.69 -19.54 -8.94
N LYS A 193 3.06 -19.64 -7.65
CA LYS A 193 4.26 -20.36 -7.18
C LYS A 193 3.96 -21.48 -6.19
N PHE A 194 2.75 -21.52 -5.63
CA PHE A 194 2.36 -22.48 -4.60
C PHE A 194 1.53 -23.60 -5.18
N PRO A 195 1.99 -24.87 -5.15
CA PRO A 195 1.18 -25.99 -5.60
C PRO A 195 0.01 -26.21 -4.63
N VAL A 196 -1.20 -26.33 -5.17
CA VAL A 196 -2.44 -26.45 -4.42
C VAL A 196 -3.15 -27.75 -4.75
N SER A 197 -3.39 -28.57 -3.73
CA SER A 197 -4.26 -29.75 -3.82
C SER A 197 -5.74 -29.34 -3.70
N ALA A 198 -6.69 -30.17 -4.15
CA ALA A 198 -8.12 -29.86 -4.00
C ALA A 198 -8.50 -29.54 -2.54
N MET A 199 -7.96 -30.33 -1.60
CA MET A 199 -8.15 -30.14 -0.17
C MET A 199 -7.50 -28.84 0.34
N GLY A 200 -6.25 -28.57 -0.03
CA GLY A 200 -5.59 -27.29 0.29
C GLY A 200 -6.21 -26.07 -0.39
N GLY A 201 -6.93 -26.27 -1.50
CA GLY A 201 -7.75 -25.25 -2.15
C GLY A 201 -8.85 -24.74 -1.22
N LEU A 202 -9.45 -25.61 -0.40
CA LEU A 202 -10.41 -25.19 0.62
C LEU A 202 -9.77 -24.25 1.67
N MET A 203 -8.55 -24.58 2.14
CA MET A 203 -7.80 -23.69 3.02
C MET A 203 -7.48 -22.35 2.34
N LEU A 204 -7.06 -22.39 1.08
CA LEU A 204 -6.81 -21.19 0.30
C LEU A 204 -8.06 -20.30 0.16
N THR A 205 -9.24 -20.88 -0.09
CA THR A 205 -10.48 -20.07 -0.18
C THR A 205 -10.83 -19.39 1.14
N LYS A 206 -10.52 -20.01 2.29
CA LYS A 206 -10.67 -19.38 3.61
C LYS A 206 -9.70 -18.20 3.77
N ASP A 207 -8.43 -18.39 3.42
CA ASP A 207 -7.42 -17.32 3.46
C ASP A 207 -7.81 -16.13 2.58
N LEU A 208 -8.24 -16.38 1.34
CA LEU A 208 -8.65 -15.33 0.40
C LEU A 208 -9.91 -14.58 0.88
N THR A 209 -10.82 -15.27 1.57
CA THR A 209 -11.99 -14.64 2.20
C THR A 209 -11.56 -13.74 3.35
N MET A 210 -10.65 -14.20 4.22
CA MET A 210 -10.12 -13.36 5.31
C MET A 210 -9.36 -12.12 4.78
N TYR A 211 -8.60 -12.26 3.70
CA TYR A 211 -7.95 -11.11 3.06
C TYR A 211 -8.97 -10.12 2.49
N GLN A 212 -10.01 -10.61 1.81
CA GLN A 212 -11.10 -9.76 1.31
C GLN A 212 -11.78 -9.01 2.47
N ASP A 213 -12.18 -9.71 3.52
CA ASP A 213 -12.86 -9.11 4.69
C ASP A 213 -11.98 -8.05 5.37
N THR A 214 -10.67 -8.30 5.44
CA THR A 214 -9.71 -7.37 6.03
C THR A 214 -9.58 -6.11 5.17
N ILE A 215 -9.49 -6.26 3.85
CA ILE A 215 -9.36 -5.13 2.92
C ILE A 215 -10.67 -4.38 2.77
N ALA A 216 -11.82 -5.04 2.86
CA ALA A 216 -13.14 -4.41 2.82
C ALA A 216 -13.28 -3.34 3.92
N LYS A 217 -12.67 -3.56 5.09
CA LYS A 217 -12.63 -2.57 6.17
C LYS A 217 -11.96 -1.26 5.76
N PHE A 218 -11.08 -1.26 4.75
CA PHE A 218 -10.44 -0.03 4.26
C PHE A 218 -11.48 0.93 3.67
N ASN A 219 -12.68 0.45 3.33
CA ASN A 219 -13.78 1.23 2.77
C ASN A 219 -13.41 1.91 1.44
N ILE A 220 -12.65 1.21 0.59
CA ILE A 220 -12.21 1.68 -0.73
C ILE A 220 -12.84 0.79 -1.81
N PRO A 221 -13.88 1.26 -2.54
CA PRO A 221 -14.62 0.43 -3.50
C PRO A 221 -13.73 -0.27 -4.54
N GLY A 222 -12.73 0.44 -5.07
CA GLY A 222 -11.81 -0.12 -6.07
C GLY A 222 -10.92 -1.25 -5.55
N LEU A 223 -10.78 -1.43 -4.24
CA LEU A 223 -10.12 -2.61 -3.65
C LEU A 223 -11.10 -3.79 -3.56
N ASN A 224 -12.37 -3.55 -3.22
CA ASN A 224 -13.35 -4.62 -3.06
C ASN A 224 -13.48 -5.47 -4.33
N GLU A 225 -13.56 -4.83 -5.50
CA GLU A 225 -13.64 -5.53 -6.80
C GLU A 225 -12.40 -6.39 -7.09
N ARG A 226 -11.21 -5.89 -6.73
CA ARG A 226 -9.94 -6.64 -6.90
C ARG A 226 -9.90 -7.88 -6.02
N TYR A 227 -10.35 -7.76 -4.78
CA TYR A 227 -10.37 -8.88 -3.84
C TYR A 227 -11.56 -9.83 -4.07
N GLU A 228 -12.62 -9.41 -4.75
CA GLU A 228 -13.63 -10.32 -5.28
C GLU A 228 -13.04 -11.16 -6.44
N MET A 229 -12.32 -10.53 -7.37
CA MET A 229 -11.67 -11.23 -8.48
C MET A 229 -10.68 -12.29 -7.98
N ILE A 230 -9.86 -11.98 -6.96
CA ILE A 230 -8.91 -12.97 -6.43
C ILE A 230 -9.63 -14.13 -5.72
N ARG A 231 -10.84 -13.93 -5.17
CA ARG A 231 -11.64 -15.03 -4.62
C ARG A 231 -12.22 -15.93 -5.69
N GLU A 232 -12.75 -15.36 -6.77
CA GLU A 232 -13.14 -16.15 -7.95
C GLU A 232 -11.93 -16.94 -8.48
N LEU A 233 -10.75 -16.30 -8.56
CA LEU A 233 -9.51 -16.97 -8.95
C LEU A 233 -9.16 -18.14 -8.01
N GLY A 234 -9.36 -17.98 -6.70
CA GLY A 234 -9.16 -19.04 -5.70
C GLY A 234 -9.98 -20.30 -5.98
N ASN A 235 -11.20 -20.16 -6.52
CA ASN A 235 -12.05 -21.30 -6.84
C ASN A 235 -11.49 -22.15 -7.98
N ILE A 236 -10.60 -21.61 -8.83
CA ILE A 236 -9.88 -22.38 -9.85
C ILE A 236 -9.12 -23.55 -9.22
N PHE A 237 -8.73 -23.50 -7.94
CA PHE A 237 -8.01 -24.59 -7.28
C PHE A 237 -8.92 -25.67 -6.66
N VAL A 238 -10.22 -25.40 -6.55
CA VAL A 238 -11.21 -26.28 -5.88
C VAL A 238 -12.14 -26.94 -6.90
N VAL A 239 -12.52 -26.20 -7.94
CA VAL A 239 -13.45 -26.65 -8.97
C VAL A 239 -12.86 -27.84 -9.75
N GLN A 240 -13.68 -28.84 -10.05
CA GLN A 240 -13.21 -30.02 -10.81
C GLN A 240 -12.83 -29.65 -12.24
N PRO A 241 -11.81 -30.32 -12.83
CA PRO A 241 -11.37 -30.02 -14.19
C PRO A 241 -12.49 -30.00 -15.24
N SER A 242 -13.43 -30.94 -15.15
CA SER A 242 -14.55 -31.10 -16.09
C SER A 242 -15.48 -29.89 -16.20
N ILE A 243 -15.60 -29.09 -15.14
CA ILE A 243 -16.51 -27.93 -15.06
C ILE A 243 -15.79 -26.58 -15.06
N LEU A 244 -14.44 -26.55 -15.09
CA LEU A 244 -13.66 -25.31 -15.07
C LEU A 244 -13.99 -24.39 -16.26
N LYS A 245 -14.28 -24.95 -17.44
CA LYS A 245 -14.67 -24.15 -18.61
C LYS A 245 -15.98 -23.41 -18.40
N SER A 246 -17.00 -24.07 -17.83
CA SER A 246 -18.28 -23.43 -17.49
C SER A 246 -18.07 -22.37 -16.42
N TYR A 247 -17.31 -22.72 -15.37
CA TYR A 247 -16.99 -21.80 -14.28
C TYR A 247 -16.34 -20.50 -14.77
N LEU A 248 -15.33 -20.57 -15.65
CA LEU A 248 -14.71 -19.38 -16.23
C LEU A 248 -15.68 -18.56 -17.09
N GLY A 249 -16.56 -19.22 -17.84
CA GLY A 249 -17.57 -18.54 -18.68
C GLY A 249 -18.66 -17.84 -17.88
N GLU A 250 -19.03 -18.38 -16.72
CA GLU A 250 -20.05 -17.84 -15.81
C GLU A 250 -19.51 -16.81 -14.81
N SER A 251 -18.19 -16.83 -14.56
CA SER A 251 -17.51 -15.90 -13.67
C SER A 251 -17.59 -14.46 -14.19
N ALA A 252 -18.08 -13.55 -13.34
CA ALA A 252 -18.30 -12.16 -13.71
C ALA A 252 -16.99 -11.42 -13.97
N MET A 253 -15.92 -11.77 -13.24
CA MET A 253 -14.62 -11.11 -13.33
C MET A 253 -13.65 -11.88 -14.22
N LEU A 254 -13.52 -13.20 -14.03
CA LEU A 254 -12.53 -14.02 -14.76
C LEU A 254 -12.92 -14.25 -16.23
N GLY A 255 -14.21 -14.30 -16.55
CA GLY A 255 -14.68 -14.48 -17.93
C GLY A 255 -14.26 -13.36 -18.88
N ARG A 256 -13.83 -12.21 -18.33
CA ARG A 256 -13.32 -11.05 -19.07
C ARG A 256 -11.81 -11.08 -19.26
N ILE A 257 -11.10 -12.02 -18.61
CA ILE A 257 -9.64 -12.13 -18.64
C ILE A 257 -9.23 -13.11 -19.74
N ASP A 258 -8.20 -12.77 -20.52
CA ASP A 258 -7.60 -13.73 -21.47
C ASP A 258 -7.13 -14.97 -20.70
N GLY A 259 -7.64 -16.15 -21.07
CA GLY A 259 -7.29 -17.41 -20.44
C GLY A 259 -5.77 -17.66 -20.36
N LYS A 260 -4.98 -17.12 -21.29
CA LYS A 260 -3.51 -17.21 -21.26
C LYS A 260 -2.91 -16.59 -20.00
N LEU A 261 -3.51 -15.51 -19.50
CA LEU A 261 -3.10 -14.87 -18.25
C LEU A 261 -3.49 -15.69 -17.03
N LEU A 262 -4.49 -16.56 -17.14
CA LEU A 262 -4.93 -17.46 -16.07
C LEU A 262 -4.10 -18.74 -16.00
N ARG A 263 -3.49 -19.19 -17.10
CA ARG A 263 -2.72 -20.44 -17.19
C ARG A 263 -1.69 -20.64 -16.06
N PRO A 264 -0.92 -19.63 -15.60
CA PRO A 264 0.00 -19.79 -14.46
C PRO A 264 -0.67 -20.31 -13.18
N PHE A 265 -1.94 -19.99 -12.93
CA PHE A 265 -2.68 -20.48 -11.76
C PHE A 265 -3.12 -21.94 -11.95
N PHE A 266 -3.51 -22.32 -13.17
CA PHE A 266 -3.83 -23.72 -13.49
C PHE A 266 -2.62 -24.63 -13.31
N LEU A 267 -1.42 -24.18 -13.72
CA LEU A 267 -0.16 -24.92 -13.54
C LEU A 267 0.15 -25.25 -12.07
N MET A 268 -0.41 -24.48 -11.14
CA MET A 268 -0.22 -24.69 -9.71
C MET A 268 -1.21 -25.70 -9.12
N ARG A 269 -2.21 -26.18 -9.87
CA ARG A 269 -3.04 -27.29 -9.43
C ARG A 269 -2.22 -28.59 -9.41
N VAL A 270 -2.38 -29.39 -8.35
CA VAL A 270 -1.68 -30.67 -8.22
C VAL A 270 -2.11 -31.68 -9.30
N ASP A 271 -3.38 -31.65 -9.72
CA ASP A 271 -3.95 -32.54 -10.75
C ASP A 271 -3.71 -32.03 -12.19
N TYR A 272 -2.97 -30.93 -12.37
CA TYR A 272 -2.72 -30.37 -13.70
C TYR A 272 -2.06 -31.40 -14.64
N GLY A 273 -1.14 -32.20 -14.11
CA GLY A 273 -0.42 -33.24 -14.85
C GLY A 273 -1.26 -34.47 -15.20
N ASP A 274 -2.43 -34.63 -14.59
CA ASP A 274 -3.30 -35.79 -14.80
C ASP A 274 -4.13 -35.65 -16.10
N HIS A 275 -4.13 -34.46 -16.70
CA HIS A 275 -4.87 -34.15 -17.93
C HIS A 275 -3.96 -33.74 -19.08
N SER A 276 -4.40 -34.03 -20.31
CA SER A 276 -3.63 -33.70 -21.52
C SER A 276 -3.47 -32.19 -21.73
N LYS A 277 -2.40 -31.77 -22.42
CA LYS A 277 -2.22 -30.37 -22.82
C LYS A 277 -3.43 -29.81 -23.58
N LYS A 278 -4.00 -30.61 -24.50
CA LYS A 278 -5.16 -30.23 -25.31
C LYS A 278 -6.38 -29.88 -24.43
N PHE A 279 -6.60 -30.66 -23.37
CA PHE A 279 -7.68 -30.40 -22.42
C PHE A 279 -7.55 -29.02 -21.78
N TRP A 280 -6.35 -28.64 -21.32
CA TRP A 280 -6.12 -27.32 -20.75
C TRP A 280 -6.16 -26.20 -21.80
N ASP A 281 -5.66 -26.44 -23.01
CA ASP A 281 -5.74 -25.50 -24.14
C ASP A 281 -7.21 -25.17 -24.48
N GLU A 282 -8.14 -26.12 -24.33
CA GLU A 282 -9.59 -25.90 -24.53
C GLU A 282 -10.27 -25.05 -23.44
N ILE A 283 -9.64 -24.91 -22.26
CA ILE A 283 -10.14 -24.14 -21.11
C ILE A 283 -9.52 -22.74 -21.10
N VAL A 284 -8.19 -22.65 -21.18
CA VAL A 284 -7.44 -21.40 -20.99
C VAL A 284 -6.74 -20.90 -22.26
N GLY A 285 -7.01 -21.51 -23.41
CA GLY A 285 -6.37 -21.17 -24.69
C GLY A 285 -4.98 -21.76 -24.85
N GLU A 286 -4.51 -21.77 -26.11
CA GLU A 286 -3.23 -22.33 -26.49
C GLU A 286 -2.04 -21.56 -25.90
N SER A 287 -1.11 -22.28 -25.28
CA SER A 287 0.19 -21.72 -24.89
C SER A 287 1.12 -21.68 -26.12
N LYS A 288 1.62 -20.50 -26.51
CA LYS A 288 2.80 -20.43 -27.40
C LYS A 288 3.98 -21.09 -26.65
N GLN A 289 4.65 -22.05 -27.27
CA GLN A 289 5.91 -22.58 -26.74
C GLN A 289 6.90 -21.42 -26.60
N GLN A 290 7.24 -21.05 -25.37
CA GLN A 290 8.51 -20.38 -25.09
C GLN A 290 9.34 -21.40 -24.31
N GLU A 291 10.43 -21.81 -24.94
CA GLU A 291 11.42 -22.75 -24.43
C GLU A 291 11.84 -22.31 -23.01
N LEU A 292 11.62 -23.19 -22.03
CA LEU A 292 12.31 -23.12 -20.75
C LEU A 292 13.76 -23.56 -20.98
N GLY A 293 14.55 -22.67 -21.58
CA GLY A 293 16.00 -22.68 -21.56
C GLY A 293 16.49 -21.95 -20.30
N ALA A 294 17.40 -22.58 -19.58
CA ALA A 294 17.98 -22.07 -18.36
C ALA A 294 18.64 -20.68 -18.52
N GLY A 295 18.43 -19.80 -17.53
CA GLY A 295 19.36 -18.72 -17.19
C GLY A 295 18.84 -17.29 -17.36
N GLY A 296 18.88 -16.54 -16.26
CA GLY A 296 19.26 -15.13 -16.30
C GLY A 296 18.18 -14.09 -16.02
N GLY A 297 18.29 -13.44 -14.85
CA GLY A 297 18.11 -11.99 -14.72
C GLY A 297 16.67 -11.46 -14.72
N GLY A 298 16.06 -11.39 -13.54
CA GLY A 298 14.85 -10.59 -13.33
C GLY A 298 15.13 -9.11 -13.52
N HIS A 299 14.70 -8.55 -14.65
CA HIS A 299 14.44 -7.12 -14.79
C HIS A 299 12.93 -6.90 -14.71
N VAL A 300 12.50 -6.16 -13.69
CA VAL A 300 11.09 -5.88 -13.42
C VAL A 300 10.69 -4.67 -14.24
N ASP A 301 10.00 -4.88 -15.36
CA ASP A 301 9.33 -3.80 -16.08
C ASP A 301 8.11 -3.34 -15.26
N ARG A 302 8.24 -2.19 -14.59
CA ARG A 302 7.19 -1.51 -13.81
C ARG A 302 6.11 -0.82 -14.68
N GLY A 303 5.95 -1.22 -15.94
CA GLY A 303 5.30 -0.38 -16.95
C GLY A 303 3.86 -0.71 -17.36
N LEU A 304 3.28 -1.88 -17.03
CA LEU A 304 2.12 -2.37 -17.83
C LEU A 304 0.75 -2.48 -17.14
N TRP A 305 0.56 -2.03 -15.91
CA TRP A 305 -0.73 -2.21 -15.21
C TRP A 305 -1.64 -0.97 -15.11
N LEU A 306 -1.32 0.12 -15.81
CA LEU A 306 -2.19 1.31 -15.89
C LEU A 306 -3.32 1.22 -16.95
N GLY A 307 -3.50 0.07 -17.60
CA GLY A 307 -4.45 -0.10 -18.71
C GLY A 307 -5.84 -0.66 -18.40
N ILE A 308 -6.17 -0.98 -17.14
CA ILE A 308 -7.44 -1.66 -16.79
C ILE A 308 -8.31 -0.82 -15.84
N THR A 309 -8.17 0.51 -15.88
CA THR A 309 -9.16 1.42 -15.30
C THR A 309 -9.48 2.49 -16.33
N GLY A 310 -10.54 2.29 -17.10
CA GLY A 310 -10.89 3.17 -18.20
C GLY A 310 -12.28 2.91 -18.78
N SER A 311 -13.32 3.05 -17.97
CA SER A 311 -14.62 3.67 -18.28
C SER A 311 -15.36 3.90 -16.97
#